data_AF-A0A957R9Q7-F1
#
_entry.id   AF-A0A957R9Q7-F1
#
_cell.length_a   1.000
_cell.length_b   1.000
_cell.length_c   1.000
_cell.angle_alpha   90.00
_cell.angle_beta   90.00
_cell.angle_gamma   90.00
#
_symmetry.space_group_name_H-M   'P 1'
#
loop_
_entity.id
_entity.type
_entity.pdbx_description
1 polymer ?
#
loop_
_entity_poly.entity_id
_entity_poly.type
_entity_poly.pdbx_seq_one_letter_code
_entity_poly.pdbx_strand_id
1 'polypeptide(L)'
;TKLAATAQPVVVDIWAPWCGPCRTLSPRLDEVGGEFAGQVEVWKINADEEPALVRELRVMGIPTLLFYRHGTEIARRTGVQSVGALREMFTAALADDPALPVQAGLSDTTRLLRLASGIALLVLAAFTGWPWLLLGAAGVILFSAVYDRCPIWNALMDRLHRAPAESDAASRS
;
A
#
# COMPACT_ATOMS: atom_id res chain seq x y z
N THR A 1 18.25 -18.41 -10.39
CA THR A 1 17.79 -17.05 -10.75
C THR A 1 18.57 -16.06 -9.91
N LYS A 2 19.12 -14.97 -10.49
CA LYS A 2 20.05 -14.04 -9.82
C LYS A 2 19.55 -13.50 -8.46
N LEU A 3 18.23 -13.40 -8.29
CA LEU A 3 17.54 -13.02 -7.04
C LEU A 3 17.76 -13.97 -5.85
N ALA A 4 18.05 -15.26 -6.09
CA ALA A 4 18.30 -16.23 -5.00
C ALA A 4 19.74 -16.14 -4.46
N ALA A 5 20.64 -15.46 -5.17
CA ALA A 5 22.05 -15.33 -4.81
C ALA A 5 22.35 -14.06 -4.00
N THR A 6 21.38 -13.15 -3.85
CA THR A 6 21.57 -11.87 -3.14
C THR A 6 21.28 -12.03 -1.66
N ALA A 7 22.28 -11.72 -0.82
CA ALA A 7 22.13 -11.72 0.64
C ALA A 7 21.28 -10.53 1.14
N GLN A 8 21.27 -9.44 0.38
CA GLN A 8 20.50 -8.23 0.66
C GLN A 8 19.11 -8.30 0.02
N PRO A 9 18.10 -7.62 0.59
CA PRO A 9 16.84 -7.39 -0.09
C PRO A 9 17.06 -6.65 -1.41
N VAL A 10 16.29 -7.02 -2.43
CA VAL A 10 16.34 -6.43 -3.77
C VAL A 10 15.02 -5.74 -4.06
N VAL A 11 15.06 -4.48 -4.47
CA VAL A 11 13.91 -3.71 -4.93
C VAL A 11 14.02 -3.56 -6.44
N VAL A 12 13.02 -4.06 -7.17
CA VAL A 12 12.96 -4.00 -8.62
C VAL A 12 11.96 -2.93 -9.06
N ASP A 13 12.44 -1.90 -9.75
CA ASP A 13 11.64 -0.83 -10.37
C ASP A 13 11.35 -1.14 -11.84
N ILE A 14 10.09 -1.42 -12.14
CA ILE A 14 9.61 -1.63 -13.50
C ILE A 14 9.12 -0.29 -14.05
N TRP A 15 9.87 0.24 -15.03
CA TRP A 15 9.66 1.57 -15.58
C TRP A 15 9.72 1.57 -17.12
N ALA A 16 9.41 2.71 -17.74
CA ALA A 16 9.61 2.94 -19.17
C ALA A 16 9.84 4.44 -19.45
N PRO A 17 10.54 4.83 -20.54
CA PRO A 17 10.89 6.24 -20.80
C PRO A 17 9.66 7.13 -21.08
N TRP A 18 8.62 6.55 -21.69
CA TRP A 18 7.35 7.24 -21.99
C TRP A 18 6.44 7.38 -20.76
N CYS A 19 6.74 6.69 -19.65
CA CYS A 19 5.94 6.71 -18.44
C CYS A 19 6.15 8.01 -17.65
N GLY A 20 5.19 8.94 -17.75
CA GLY A 20 5.18 10.19 -17.00
C GLY A 20 5.33 10.01 -15.48
N PRO A 21 4.50 9.17 -14.83
CA PRO A 21 4.61 8.94 -13.39
C PRO A 21 5.95 8.30 -12.96
N CYS A 22 6.57 7.49 -13.82
CA CYS A 22 7.87 6.88 -13.55
C CYS A 22 8.96 7.94 -13.41
N ARG A 23 8.95 9.00 -14.23
CA ARG A 23 9.91 10.11 -14.13
C ARG A 23 9.86 10.85 -12.80
N THR A 24 8.72 10.84 -12.12
CA THR A 24 8.60 11.39 -10.76
C THR A 24 9.09 10.41 -9.69
N LEU A 25 8.91 9.11 -9.90
CA LEU A 25 9.32 8.07 -8.96
C LEU A 25 10.84 7.86 -8.96
N SER A 26 11.47 7.78 -10.15
CA SER A 26 12.89 7.47 -10.29
C SER A 26 13.82 8.31 -9.41
N PRO A 27 13.75 9.66 -9.39
CA PRO A 27 14.65 10.45 -8.52
C PRO A 27 14.41 10.23 -7.03
N ARG A 28 13.16 9.95 -6.61
CA ARG A 28 12.83 9.64 -5.21
C ARG A 28 13.36 8.26 -4.81
N LEU A 29 13.25 7.30 -5.72
CA LEU A 29 13.79 5.96 -5.52
C LEU A 29 15.31 5.98 -5.48
N ASP A 30 15.96 6.80 -6.31
CA ASP A 30 17.41 6.96 -6.29
C ASP A 30 17.91 7.65 -5.01
N GLU A 31 17.19 8.66 -4.53
CA GLU A 31 17.46 9.33 -3.24
C GLU A 31 17.43 8.31 -2.09
N VAL A 32 16.31 7.59 -1.94
CA VAL A 32 16.16 6.59 -0.87
C VAL A 32 17.11 5.41 -1.09
N GLY A 33 17.27 4.93 -2.32
CA GLY A 33 18.22 3.88 -2.65
C GLY A 33 19.66 4.23 -2.25
N GLY A 34 20.04 5.50 -2.36
CA GLY A 34 21.31 6.01 -1.86
C GLY A 34 21.45 5.96 -0.34
N GLU A 35 20.39 6.24 0.42
CA GLU A 35 20.37 6.15 1.89
C GLU A 35 20.58 4.71 2.39
N PHE A 36 20.06 3.73 1.65
CA PHE A 36 20.15 2.31 1.98
C PHE A 36 21.24 1.57 1.20
N ALA A 37 22.18 2.29 0.60
CA ALA A 37 23.27 1.71 -0.18
C ALA A 37 24.05 0.66 0.65
N GLY A 38 24.24 -0.53 0.07
CA GLY A 38 24.90 -1.66 0.73
C GLY A 38 24.02 -2.42 1.74
N GLN A 39 22.77 -2.00 1.95
CA GLN A 39 21.78 -2.73 2.74
C GLN A 39 20.66 -3.26 1.86
N VAL A 40 20.20 -2.46 0.89
CA VAL A 40 19.18 -2.82 -0.10
C VAL A 40 19.73 -2.58 -1.50
N GLU A 41 19.53 -3.53 -2.40
CA GLU A 41 19.93 -3.40 -3.80
C GLU A 41 18.74 -2.92 -4.64
N VAL A 42 18.92 -1.90 -5.48
CA VAL A 42 17.86 -1.38 -6.36
C VAL A 42 18.16 -1.75 -7.80
N TRP A 43 17.27 -2.51 -8.44
CA TRP A 43 17.35 -2.92 -9.84
C TRP A 43 16.29 -2.19 -10.65
N LYS A 44 16.68 -1.64 -11.79
CA LYS A 44 15.75 -0.99 -12.72
C LYS A 44 15.58 -1.87 -13.95
N ILE A 45 14.34 -2.15 -14.31
CA ILE A 45 13.99 -2.94 -15.50
C ILE A 45 13.09 -2.10 -16.39
N ASN A 46 13.54 -1.89 -17.62
CA ASN A 46 12.73 -1.23 -18.63
C ASN A 46 11.70 -2.23 -19.19
N ALA A 47 10.43 -1.89 -19.06
CA ALA A 47 9.34 -2.75 -19.50
C ALA A 47 9.30 -2.97 -21.03
N ASP A 48 9.85 -2.03 -21.80
CA ASP A 48 9.93 -2.12 -23.26
C ASP A 48 11.05 -3.07 -23.72
N GLU A 49 12.14 -3.13 -22.95
CA GLU A 49 13.32 -3.97 -23.27
C GLU A 49 13.11 -5.42 -22.86
N GLU A 50 12.41 -5.65 -21.74
CA GLU A 50 12.22 -6.98 -21.15
C GLU A 50 10.73 -7.37 -21.00
N PRO A 51 9.94 -7.37 -22.09
CA PRO A 51 8.49 -7.59 -22.01
C PRO A 51 8.12 -9.01 -21.56
N ALA A 52 8.98 -10.00 -21.83
CA ALA A 52 8.78 -11.36 -21.35
C ALA A 52 8.86 -11.44 -19.81
N LEU A 53 9.86 -10.76 -19.23
CA LEU A 53 10.05 -10.70 -17.79
C LEU A 53 8.91 -9.95 -17.09
N VAL A 54 8.47 -8.82 -17.65
CA VAL A 54 7.31 -8.07 -17.14
C VAL A 54 6.05 -8.94 -17.05
N ARG A 55 5.82 -9.79 -18.07
CA ARG A 55 4.69 -10.74 -18.08
C ARG A 55 4.86 -11.85 -17.04
N GLU A 56 6.06 -12.41 -16.90
CA GLU A 56 6.37 -13.43 -15.89
C GLU A 56 6.13 -12.90 -14.48
N LEU A 57 6.55 -11.66 -14.22
CA LEU A 57 6.33 -10.93 -12.96
C LEU A 57 4.87 -10.46 -12.76
N ARG A 58 3.99 -10.70 -13.74
CA ARG A 58 2.56 -10.32 -13.74
C ARG A 58 2.36 -8.83 -13.45
N VAL A 59 3.19 -7.98 -14.04
CA VAL A 59 3.09 -6.52 -13.88
C VAL A 59 2.07 -5.99 -14.88
N MET A 60 0.98 -5.43 -14.37
CA MET A 60 -0.16 -4.95 -15.17
C MET A 60 -0.09 -3.45 -15.50
N GLY A 61 0.83 -2.72 -14.86
CA GLY A 61 0.98 -1.28 -15.05
C GLY A 61 2.29 -0.78 -14.45
N ILE A 62 2.77 0.35 -14.97
CA ILE A 62 4.01 1.00 -14.54
C ILE A 62 3.70 2.41 -13.98
N PRO A 63 4.48 2.90 -13.00
CA PRO A 63 5.60 2.23 -12.34
C PRO A 63 5.13 1.13 -11.38
N THR A 64 5.89 0.04 -11.28
CA THR A 64 5.69 -0.99 -10.25
C THR A 64 7.00 -1.34 -9.58
N LEU A 65 7.01 -1.29 -8.24
CA LEU A 65 8.10 -1.71 -7.38
C LEU A 65 7.81 -3.12 -6.83
N LEU A 66 8.77 -4.02 -6.96
CA LEU A 66 8.73 -5.37 -6.40
C LEU A 66 9.86 -5.53 -5.39
N PHE A 67 9.54 -6.03 -4.21
CA PHE A 67 10.51 -6.25 -3.13
C PHE A 67 10.77 -7.74 -3.03
N TYR A 68 12.03 -8.13 -3.07
CA TYR A 68 12.50 -9.50 -2.97
C TYR A 68 13.45 -9.67 -1.81
N ARG A 69 13.38 -10.84 -1.15
CA ARG A 69 14.37 -11.28 -0.18
C ARG A 69 14.53 -12.78 -0.30
N HIS A 70 15.78 -13.25 -0.33
CA HIS A 70 16.11 -14.67 -0.53
C HIS A 70 15.40 -15.30 -1.75
N GLY A 71 15.27 -14.54 -2.85
CA GLY A 71 14.60 -14.99 -4.07
C GLY A 71 13.06 -15.05 -4.02
N THR A 72 12.43 -14.64 -2.91
CA THR A 72 10.96 -14.61 -2.76
C THR A 72 10.43 -13.19 -2.81
N GLU A 73 9.33 -12.95 -3.54
CA GLU A 73 8.63 -11.66 -3.54
C GLU A 73 7.96 -11.45 -2.17
N ILE A 74 8.42 -10.46 -1.42
CA ILE A 74 7.89 -10.10 -0.09
C ILE A 74 6.87 -8.97 -0.17
N ALA A 75 6.92 -8.13 -1.21
CA ALA A 75 5.93 -7.09 -1.43
C ALA A 75 5.89 -6.53 -2.86
N ARG A 76 4.78 -5.85 -3.17
CA ARG A 76 4.54 -5.19 -4.45
C ARG A 76 3.82 -3.87 -4.28
N ARG A 77 4.25 -2.85 -5.03
CA ARG A 77 3.58 -1.55 -5.12
C ARG A 77 3.49 -1.05 -6.53
N THR A 78 2.30 -0.64 -6.93
CA THR A 78 2.08 0.02 -8.22
C THR A 78 1.75 1.48 -7.97
N GLY A 79 2.28 2.35 -8.82
CA GLY A 79 2.09 3.79 -8.77
C GLY A 79 3.19 4.54 -8.01
N VAL A 80 3.10 5.86 -8.05
CA VAL A 80 4.10 6.77 -7.46
C VAL A 80 4.04 6.74 -5.95
N GLN A 81 5.20 6.61 -5.32
CA GLN A 81 5.36 6.62 -3.87
C GLN A 81 5.97 7.95 -3.40
N SER A 82 5.68 8.35 -2.16
CA SER A 82 6.39 9.45 -1.49
C SER A 82 7.73 8.96 -0.95
N VAL A 83 8.66 9.88 -0.71
CA VAL A 83 9.98 9.56 -0.11
C VAL A 83 9.82 8.89 1.25
N GLY A 84 8.91 9.38 2.09
CA GLY A 84 8.61 8.77 3.39
C GLY A 84 8.12 7.32 3.26
N ALA A 85 7.19 7.07 2.34
CA ALA A 85 6.67 5.72 2.10
C ALA A 85 7.77 4.78 1.57
N LEU A 86 8.64 5.25 0.67
CA LEU A 86 9.78 4.47 0.19
C LEU A 86 10.74 4.12 1.32
N ARG A 87 11.07 5.07 2.20
CA ARG A 87 11.93 4.83 3.35
C ARG A 87 11.36 3.78 4.30
N GLU A 88 10.05 3.84 4.58
CA GLU A 88 9.36 2.83 5.38
C GLU A 88 9.41 1.45 4.73
N MET A 89 9.15 1.36 3.41
CA MET A 89 9.20 0.10 2.67
C MET A 89 10.61 -0.52 2.64
N PHE A 90 11.66 0.29 2.45
CA PHE A 90 13.05 -0.19 2.48
C PHE A 90 13.44 -0.68 3.87
N THR A 91 13.04 0.06 4.91
CA THR A 91 13.27 -0.35 6.31
C THR A 91 12.55 -1.66 6.63
N ALA A 92 11.30 -1.83 6.19
CA ALA A 92 10.54 -3.05 6.39
C ALA A 92 11.16 -4.25 5.65
N ALA A 93 11.66 -4.05 4.43
CA ALA A 93 12.35 -5.08 3.65
C ALA A 93 13.64 -5.57 4.34
N LEU A 94 14.35 -4.68 5.06
CA LEU A 94 15.52 -5.06 5.85
C LEU A 94 15.15 -5.89 7.07
N ALA A 95 14.08 -5.52 7.77
CA ALA A 95 13.58 -6.21 8.95
C ALA A 95 12.99 -7.61 8.64
N ASP A 96 12.88 -8.00 7.37
CA ASP A 96 12.14 -9.19 6.92
C ASP A 96 10.71 -9.21 7.49
N ASP A 97 10.14 -8.01 7.63
CA ASP A 97 8.84 -7.84 8.26
C ASP A 97 7.73 -8.23 7.26
N PRO A 98 6.92 -9.25 7.54
CA PRO A 98 5.76 -9.59 6.72
C PRO A 98 4.72 -8.45 6.65
N ALA A 99 4.88 -7.41 7.47
CA ALA A 99 4.09 -6.18 7.44
C ALA A 99 4.53 -5.19 6.36
N LEU A 100 5.46 -5.53 5.44
CA LEU A 100 5.50 -4.83 4.16
C LEU A 100 4.06 -4.74 3.69
N PRO A 101 3.47 -3.54 3.62
CA PRO A 101 2.03 -3.49 3.45
C PRO A 101 1.79 -4.21 2.11
N VAL A 102 0.82 -5.09 1.94
CA VAL A 102 0.52 -5.59 0.58
C VAL A 102 -0.65 -4.79 0.05
N GLN A 103 -1.57 -4.38 0.92
CA GLN A 103 -2.35 -3.16 0.86
C GLN A 103 -2.64 -2.83 2.33
N ALA A 104 -2.56 -1.56 2.74
CA ALA A 104 -3.07 -1.15 4.04
C ALA A 104 -4.61 -1.19 4.00
N GLY A 105 -5.18 -2.40 4.03
CA GLY A 105 -6.47 -2.64 4.68
C GLY A 105 -6.17 -2.88 6.16
N LEU A 106 -6.93 -2.24 7.04
CA LEU A 106 -6.82 -2.45 8.50
C LEU A 106 -6.79 -3.94 8.85
N SER A 107 -5.94 -4.28 9.83
CA SER A 107 -5.69 -5.64 10.33
C SER A 107 -6.93 -6.55 10.41
N ASP A 108 -6.75 -7.83 10.08
CA ASP A 108 -7.82 -8.85 10.09
C ASP A 108 -8.56 -8.92 11.42
N THR A 109 -7.90 -8.59 12.54
CA THR A 109 -8.49 -8.53 13.88
C THR A 109 -9.52 -7.41 14.03
N THR A 110 -9.25 -6.22 13.48
CA THR A 110 -10.19 -5.08 13.50
C THR A 110 -11.43 -5.39 12.66
N ARG A 111 -11.22 -6.11 11.56
CA ARG A 111 -12.30 -6.55 10.67
C ARG A 111 -13.17 -7.62 11.33
N LEU A 112 -12.55 -8.63 11.95
CA LEU A 112 -13.27 -9.64 12.73
C LEU A 112 -14.05 -8.99 13.87
N LEU A 113 -13.47 -8.02 14.57
CA LEU A 113 -14.13 -7.30 15.65
C LEU A 113 -15.36 -6.52 15.17
N ARG A 114 -15.28 -5.83 14.02
CA ARG A 114 -16.42 -5.09 13.44
C ARG A 114 -17.50 -6.01 12.87
N LEU A 115 -17.12 -7.12 12.24
CA LEU A 115 -18.07 -8.13 11.78
C LEU A 115 -18.80 -8.77 12.98
N ALA A 116 -18.04 -9.13 14.02
CA ALA A 116 -18.60 -9.70 15.23
C ALA A 116 -19.55 -8.73 15.95
N SER A 117 -19.18 -7.45 16.08
CA SER A 117 -20.05 -6.44 16.69
C SER A 117 -21.30 -6.14 15.86
N GLY A 118 -21.17 -6.08 14.53
CA GLY A 118 -22.32 -5.94 13.63
C GLY A 118 -23.29 -7.12 13.70
N ILE A 119 -22.78 -8.36 13.68
CA ILE A 119 -23.61 -9.57 13.81
C ILE A 119 -24.25 -9.63 15.20
N ALA A 120 -23.52 -9.31 16.26
CA ALA A 120 -24.06 -9.28 17.63
C ALA A 120 -25.23 -8.29 17.77
N LEU A 121 -25.14 -7.11 17.13
CA LEU A 121 -26.24 -6.14 17.11
C LEU A 121 -27.46 -6.62 16.33
N LEU A 122 -27.28 -7.33 15.21
CA LEU A 122 -28.40 -7.95 14.48
C LEU A 122 -29.10 -9.03 15.31
N VAL A 123 -28.32 -9.87 16.00
CA VAL A 123 -28.85 -10.90 16.89
C VAL A 123 -29.61 -10.24 18.03
N LEU A 124 -29.04 -9.22 18.69
CA LEU A 124 -29.72 -8.47 19.74
C LEU A 124 -31.03 -7.81 19.24
N ALA A 125 -31.02 -7.24 18.03
CA ALA A 125 -32.21 -6.65 17.41
C ALA A 125 -33.34 -7.66 17.23
N ALA A 126 -33.02 -8.93 16.93
CA ALA A 126 -34.01 -9.98 16.76
C ALA A 126 -34.69 -10.39 18.08
N PHE A 127 -34.07 -10.11 19.22
CA PHE A 127 -34.57 -10.49 20.55
C PHE A 127 -35.03 -9.30 21.42
N THR A 128 -34.97 -8.06 20.92
CA THR A 128 -35.40 -6.86 21.67
C THR A 128 -36.44 -6.03 20.93
N GLY A 129 -37.32 -5.37 21.69
CA GLY A 129 -38.41 -4.53 21.15
C GLY A 129 -37.98 -3.21 20.50
N TRP A 130 -36.67 -2.97 20.34
CA TRP A 130 -36.12 -1.76 19.69
C TRP A 130 -35.34 -2.08 18.39
N PRO A 131 -35.96 -2.79 17.42
CA PRO A 131 -35.23 -3.40 16.31
C PRO A 131 -34.61 -2.37 15.36
N TRP A 132 -35.25 -1.22 15.15
CA TRP A 132 -34.82 -0.25 14.13
C TRP A 132 -33.52 0.49 14.46
N LEU A 133 -33.25 0.85 15.74
CA LEU A 133 -31.95 1.45 16.12
C LEU A 133 -30.82 0.44 15.97
N LEU A 134 -31.03 -0.79 16.42
CA LEU A 134 -30.02 -1.84 16.40
C LEU A 134 -29.73 -2.30 14.96
N LEU A 135 -30.75 -2.39 14.10
CA LEU A 135 -30.57 -2.65 12.67
C LEU A 135 -29.80 -1.52 11.98
N GLY A 136 -30.08 -0.25 12.33
CA GLY A 136 -29.34 0.90 11.81
C GLY A 136 -27.86 0.88 12.23
N ALA A 137 -27.58 0.67 13.51
CA ALA A 137 -26.21 0.59 14.02
C ALA A 137 -25.44 -0.61 13.46
N ALA A 138 -26.08 -1.78 13.37
CA ALA A 138 -25.51 -2.97 12.75
C ALA A 138 -25.18 -2.73 11.26
N GLY A 139 -26.08 -2.07 10.53
CA GLY A 139 -25.88 -1.70 9.13
C GLY A 139 -24.65 -0.81 8.94
N VAL A 140 -24.49 0.24 9.76
CA VAL A 140 -23.32 1.14 9.70
C VAL A 140 -22.01 0.41 10.02
N ILE A 141 -22.01 -0.45 11.05
CA ILE A 141 -20.81 -1.19 11.47
C ILE A 141 -20.40 -2.23 10.42
N LEU A 142 -21.36 -2.99 9.88
CA LEU A 142 -21.11 -3.95 8.81
C LEU A 142 -20.67 -3.26 7.52
N PHE A 143 -21.28 -2.12 7.18
CA PHE A 143 -20.87 -1.32 6.04
C PHE A 143 -19.44 -0.80 6.19
N SER A 144 -19.07 -0.28 7.37
CA SER A 144 -17.69 0.13 7.67
C SER A 144 -16.68 -1.02 7.57
N ALA A 145 -17.06 -2.24 7.95
CA ALA A 145 -16.21 -3.43 7.79
C ALA A 145 -15.92 -3.79 6.31
N VAL A 146 -16.75 -3.32 5.38
CA VAL A 146 -16.61 -3.56 3.93
C VAL A 146 -16.01 -2.35 3.20
N TYR A 147 -16.37 -1.13 3.59
CA TYR A 147 -15.98 0.10 2.88
C TYR A 147 -14.53 0.53 3.08
N ASP A 148 -13.90 0.15 4.19
CA ASP A 148 -12.48 0.41 4.45
C ASP A 148 -11.54 -0.27 3.44
N ARG A 149 -12.08 -1.18 2.60
CA ARG A 149 -11.37 -1.85 1.50
C ARG A 149 -11.30 -1.00 0.23
N CYS A 150 -11.98 0.15 0.18
CA CYS A 150 -12.04 0.96 -1.02
C CYS A 150 -10.79 1.86 -1.13
N PRO A 151 -9.89 1.65 -2.11
CA PRO A 151 -8.68 2.47 -2.26
C PRO A 151 -9.00 3.96 -2.47
N ILE A 152 -10.19 4.25 -3.00
CA ILE A 152 -10.72 5.62 -3.13
C ILE A 152 -10.98 6.26 -1.76
N TRP A 153 -11.51 5.52 -0.78
CA TRP A 153 -11.85 6.04 0.54
C TRP A 153 -10.59 6.43 1.32
N ASN A 154 -9.57 5.57 1.33
CA ASN A 154 -8.30 5.88 1.98
C ASN A 154 -7.59 7.08 1.31
N ALA A 155 -7.60 7.13 -0.02
CA ALA A 155 -7.04 8.26 -0.76
C ALA A 155 -7.79 9.59 -0.50
N LEU A 156 -9.11 9.54 -0.27
CA LEU A 156 -9.93 10.71 0.05
C LEU A 156 -9.71 11.18 1.49
N MET A 157 -9.67 10.25 2.45
CA MET A 157 -9.46 10.57 3.86
C MET A 157 -8.08 11.18 4.10
N ASP A 158 -7.05 10.70 3.43
CA ASP A 158 -5.71 11.27 3.50
C ASP A 158 -5.65 12.74 2.99
N ARG A 159 -6.47 13.08 1.99
CA ARG A 159 -6.61 14.48 1.55
C ARG A 159 -7.36 15.34 2.56
N LEU A 160 -8.44 14.82 3.15
CA LEU A 160 -9.20 15.53 4.18
C LEU A 160 -8.38 15.77 5.46
N HIS A 161 -7.54 14.82 5.86
CA HIS A 161 -6.64 14.98 7.00
C HIS A 161 -5.50 15.97 6.74
N ARG A 162 -5.09 16.17 5.48
CA ARG A 162 -4.07 17.15 5.08
C ARG A 162 -4.62 18.55 4.78
N ALA A 163 -5.91 18.68 4.49
CA ALA A 163 -6.58 19.94 4.17
C ALA A 163 -6.47 21.07 5.22
N PRO A 164 -6.30 20.83 6.54
CA PRO A 164 -6.17 21.94 7.50
C PRO A 164 -4.89 22.78 7.32
N ALA A 165 -3.85 22.27 6.65
CA ALA A 165 -2.58 22.96 6.55
C ALA A 165 -2.48 23.96 5.38
N GLU A 166 -3.31 23.80 4.34
CA GLU A 166 -3.18 24.60 3.10
C GLU A 166 -4.00 25.91 3.15
N SER A 167 -5.12 25.93 3.88
CA SER A 167 -5.92 27.16 4.08
C SER A 167 -5.20 28.22 4.92
N ASP A 168 -4.32 27.81 5.84
CA ASP A 168 -3.59 28.72 6.72
C ASP A 168 -2.36 29.35 6.06
N ALA A 169 -1.83 28.73 5.00
CA ALA A 169 -0.72 29.26 4.22
C ALA A 169 -1.18 30.32 3.19
N ALA A 170 -2.37 30.15 2.61
CA ALA A 170 -2.92 31.05 1.59
C ALA A 170 -3.48 32.37 2.16
N SER A 171 -3.71 32.47 3.48
CA SER A 171 -4.18 33.70 4.14
C SER A 171 -3.06 34.58 4.72
N ARG A 172 -1.80 34.10 4.68
CA ARG A 172 -0.61 34.85 5.16
C ARG A 172 0.23 35.47 4.04
N SER A 173 -0.25 35.44 2.80
CA SER A 173 0.39 36.08 1.63
C SER A 173 -0.41 37.27 1.14
#